data_AF-A0A1V2LR33-F1
#
_entry.id   AF-A0A1V2LR33-F1
#
_cell.length_a   1.000
_cell.length_b   1.000
_cell.length_c   1.000
_cell.angle_alpha   90.00
_cell.angle_beta   90.00
_cell.angle_gamma   90.00
#
_symmetry.space_group_name_H-M   'P 1'
#
loop_
_entity.id
_entity.type
_entity.pdbx_description
1 polymer ?
#
loop_
_entity_poly.entity_id
_entity_poly.type
_entity_poly.pdbx_seq_one_letter_code
_entity_poly.pdbx_strand_id
1 'polypeptide(L)'
;MGILWWSSSAKPKTGNSDSLNQDSEPLPSDLANYLESKDSELSNREFKSLLRRQSDNAKISKELEKEDESQSQDFLSMVSAPAQSEKEAEKKIEEIRLPTPISTSLNMKTPMDYTNYELEKYKRENDEKECVLINCSEIQHAFFECLGTQSVWDKIGAATSVDGDQCNKLADFFMACTKIQKNAFIMFDYSTLSTIEEMKNASKGIDEVFTRNFQSLDDVQDKEKFLRYTKELRDKREEFYQRFGK
;
A
#
# COMPACT_ATOMS: atom_id res chain seq x y z
N MET A 1 -38.67 42.70 -41.82
CA MET A 1 -37.73 43.85 -41.92
C MET A 1 -37.26 44.14 -40.51
N GLY A 2 -36.05 43.75 -40.14
CA GLY A 2 -34.87 44.61 -40.18
C GLY A 2 -34.52 45.01 -38.74
N ILE A 3 -33.30 45.26 -38.28
CA ILE A 3 -31.91 45.31 -38.78
C ILE A 3 -31.07 45.25 -37.49
N LEU A 4 -29.81 44.77 -37.56
CA LEU A 4 -28.58 45.34 -36.96
C LEU A 4 -27.52 44.20 -37.01
N TRP A 5 -26.60 44.18 -37.98
CA TRP A 5 -25.28 44.86 -37.98
C TRP A 5 -24.43 44.36 -36.81
N TRP A 6 -23.20 43.84 -36.98
CA TRP A 6 -22.08 44.44 -37.69
C TRP A 6 -20.91 43.42 -37.86
N SER A 7 -20.28 43.46 -39.04
CA SER A 7 -18.87 43.22 -39.46
C SER A 7 -17.80 42.79 -38.43
N SER A 8 -16.62 42.25 -38.77
CA SER A 8 -16.00 41.72 -39.98
C SER A 8 -14.60 41.22 -39.58
N SER A 9 -14.23 40.08 -40.15
CA SER A 9 -12.98 39.80 -40.88
C SER A 9 -11.63 40.32 -40.36
N ALA A 10 -10.66 39.41 -40.16
CA ALA A 10 -9.48 39.30 -41.04
C ALA A 10 -8.61 38.06 -40.72
N LYS A 11 -7.97 37.57 -41.78
CA LYS A 11 -7.36 36.25 -42.01
C LYS A 11 -5.96 36.05 -41.38
N PRO A 12 -5.50 34.79 -41.25
CA PRO A 12 -4.13 34.42 -40.93
C PRO A 12 -3.20 34.53 -42.16
N LYS A 13 -1.91 34.74 -41.92
CA LYS A 13 -0.83 34.66 -42.92
C LYS A 13 0.20 33.61 -42.49
N THR A 14 0.36 32.57 -43.34
CA THR A 14 1.62 32.01 -43.90
C THR A 14 2.87 32.04 -43.02
N GLY A 15 3.62 30.98 -42.73
CA GLY A 15 4.01 29.82 -43.55
C GLY A 15 5.50 29.91 -43.94
N ASN A 16 6.26 28.82 -43.69
CA ASN A 16 7.71 28.53 -43.96
C ASN A 16 8.75 29.12 -42.98
N SER A 17 9.84 28.43 -42.58
CA SER A 17 10.46 27.16 -42.97
C SER A 17 11.41 26.66 -41.85
N ASP A 18 11.86 25.40 -42.02
CA ASP A 18 13.12 24.83 -41.53
C ASP A 18 13.11 23.88 -40.32
N SER A 19 13.25 22.62 -40.69
CA SER A 19 13.66 21.47 -39.92
C SER A 19 15.04 21.64 -39.28
N LEU A 20 15.17 21.27 -38.00
CA LEU A 20 16.10 20.23 -37.50
C LEU A 20 16.27 20.35 -35.97
N ASN A 21 16.07 19.20 -35.33
CA ASN A 21 16.70 18.74 -34.07
C ASN A 21 16.15 19.20 -32.71
N GLN A 22 15.87 18.16 -31.91
CA GLN A 22 15.92 18.09 -30.44
C GLN A 22 14.87 18.88 -29.65
N ASP A 23 13.64 18.37 -29.65
CA ASP A 23 12.79 18.46 -28.45
C ASP A 23 13.18 17.33 -27.48
N SER A 24 14.38 17.44 -26.90
CA SER A 24 14.54 17.00 -25.52
C SER A 24 13.93 18.11 -24.68
N GLU A 25 12.67 17.95 -24.28
CA GLU A 25 12.09 18.81 -23.25
C GLU A 25 13.10 18.92 -22.10
N PRO A 26 13.56 20.13 -21.75
CA PRO A 26 14.48 20.28 -20.65
C PRO A 26 13.77 19.74 -19.40
N LEU A 27 14.37 18.73 -18.79
CA LEU A 27 13.90 18.18 -17.53
C LEU A 27 13.56 19.33 -16.57
N PRO A 28 12.41 19.29 -15.88
CA PRO A 28 12.05 20.33 -14.92
C PRO A 28 13.22 20.61 -13.99
N SER A 29 13.52 21.88 -13.72
CA SER A 29 14.69 22.31 -12.94
C SER A 29 14.79 21.58 -11.59
N ASP A 30 13.65 21.23 -11.00
CA ASP A 30 13.57 20.47 -9.76
C ASP A 30 14.04 19.02 -9.92
N LEU A 31 13.79 18.39 -11.07
CA LEU A 31 14.25 17.03 -11.35
C LEU A 31 15.74 17.00 -11.69
N ALA A 32 16.22 17.99 -12.43
CA ALA A 32 17.65 18.14 -12.74
C ALA A 32 18.46 18.38 -11.46
N ASN A 33 18.00 19.29 -10.60
CA ASN A 33 18.62 19.55 -9.30
C ASN A 33 18.55 18.33 -8.37
N TYR A 34 17.45 17.57 -8.39
CA TYR A 34 17.32 16.34 -7.61
C TYR A 34 18.31 15.26 -8.07
N LEU A 35 18.48 15.10 -9.39
CA LEU A 35 19.42 14.15 -9.97
C LEU A 35 20.89 14.58 -9.77
N GLU A 36 21.21 15.87 -9.84
CA GLU A 36 22.55 16.40 -9.50
C GLU A 36 22.83 16.33 -8.00
N SER A 37 21.82 16.47 -7.14
CA SER A 37 21.97 16.35 -5.68
C SER A 37 22.12 14.90 -5.19
N LYS A 38 21.88 13.93 -6.07
CA LYS A 38 22.00 12.49 -5.81
C LYS A 38 23.29 11.98 -6.45
N ASP A 39 24.42 12.22 -5.80
CA ASP A 39 25.64 11.48 -6.10
C ASP A 39 25.32 9.98 -6.03
N SER A 40 25.50 9.28 -7.15
CA SER A 40 25.28 7.84 -7.23
C SER A 40 26.29 7.13 -6.32
N GLU A 41 25.85 6.73 -5.12
CA GLU A 41 26.65 6.00 -4.14
C GLU A 41 27.07 4.59 -4.58
N LEU A 42 26.61 4.13 -5.75
CA LEU A 42 26.97 2.84 -6.30
C LEU A 42 28.05 3.00 -7.37
N SER A 43 29.24 2.45 -7.10
CA SER A 43 30.31 2.49 -8.09
C SER A 43 29.88 1.70 -9.34
N ASN A 44 30.35 2.13 -10.52
CA ASN A 44 30.11 1.43 -11.79
C ASN A 44 30.45 -0.07 -11.77
N ARG A 45 31.28 -0.51 -10.81
CA ARG A 45 31.61 -1.92 -10.58
C ARG A 45 30.47 -2.70 -9.89
N GLU A 46 29.81 -2.09 -8.92
CA GLU A 46 28.68 -2.71 -8.20
C GLU A 46 27.43 -2.74 -9.07
N PHE A 47 27.18 -1.67 -9.83
CA PHE A 47 26.09 -1.63 -10.80
C PHE A 47 26.23 -2.72 -11.88
N LYS A 48 27.43 -2.92 -12.42
CA LYS A 48 27.69 -4.02 -13.37
C LYS A 48 27.54 -5.41 -12.74
N SER A 49 27.84 -5.56 -11.44
CA SER A 49 27.63 -6.82 -10.73
C SER A 49 26.14 -7.14 -10.53
N LEU A 50 25.32 -6.12 -10.26
CA LEU A 50 23.87 -6.26 -10.12
C LEU A 50 23.19 -6.62 -11.46
N LEU A 51 23.62 -6.00 -12.56
CA LEU A 51 23.13 -6.34 -13.89
C LEU A 51 23.46 -7.79 -14.29
N ARG A 52 24.69 -8.27 -14.00
CA ARG A 52 25.04 -9.67 -14.25
C ARG A 52 24.20 -10.63 -13.43
N ARG A 53 24.01 -10.33 -12.14
CA ARG A 53 23.23 -11.16 -11.21
C ARG A 53 21.75 -11.26 -11.59
N GLN A 54 21.15 -10.19 -12.11
CA GLN A 54 19.79 -10.26 -12.67
C GLN A 54 19.73 -11.05 -13.98
N SER A 55 20.76 -10.95 -14.83
CA SER A 55 20.82 -11.72 -16.09
C SER A 55 21.02 -13.22 -15.85
N ASP A 56 21.76 -13.60 -14.80
CA ASP A 56 22.01 -15.00 -14.47
C ASP A 56 20.78 -15.66 -13.82
N ASN A 57 20.05 -14.94 -12.97
CA ASN A 57 18.77 -15.41 -12.45
C ASN A 57 17.71 -15.60 -13.55
N ALA A 58 17.68 -14.72 -14.56
CA ALA A 58 16.76 -14.86 -15.69
C ALA A 58 17.11 -16.02 -16.64
N LYS A 59 18.36 -16.50 -16.62
CA LYS A 59 18.77 -17.71 -17.35
C LYS A 59 18.40 -18.98 -16.60
N ILE A 60 18.56 -18.99 -15.27
CA ILE A 60 18.19 -20.13 -14.41
C ILE A 60 16.67 -20.41 -14.48
N SER A 61 15.83 -19.37 -14.47
CA SER A 61 14.38 -19.54 -14.63
C SER A 61 13.97 -20.09 -16.00
N LYS A 62 14.75 -19.84 -17.06
CA LYS A 62 14.47 -20.38 -18.41
C LYS A 62 15.00 -21.80 -18.64
N GLU A 63 15.96 -22.26 -17.82
CA GLU A 63 16.39 -23.66 -17.83
C GLU A 63 15.45 -24.56 -17.00
N LEU A 64 14.79 -24.01 -15.97
CA LEU A 64 13.80 -24.73 -15.13
C LEU A 64 12.40 -24.88 -15.76
N GLU A 65 12.09 -24.16 -16.84
CA GLU A 65 10.78 -24.23 -17.54
C GLU A 65 10.79 -25.21 -18.73
N LYS A 66 11.90 -25.92 -19.00
CA LYS A 66 12.01 -26.88 -20.13
C LYS A 66 12.01 -28.36 -19.73
N GLU A 67 11.96 -28.67 -18.44
CA GLU A 67 11.76 -30.03 -17.93
C GLU A 67 10.51 -30.00 -17.03
N ASP A 68 9.58 -30.93 -17.27
CA ASP A 68 8.30 -31.15 -16.57
C ASP A 68 7.05 -30.35 -17.00
N GLU A 69 6.61 -30.60 -18.24
CA GLU A 69 5.20 -30.99 -18.42
C GLU A 69 5.02 -32.42 -17.89
N SER A 70 3.96 -32.67 -17.11
CA SER A 70 3.49 -33.96 -16.58
C SER A 70 4.10 -34.44 -15.25
N GLN A 71 3.59 -33.92 -14.12
CA GLN A 71 2.74 -34.70 -13.19
C GLN A 71 2.42 -33.92 -11.91
N SER A 72 1.12 -33.82 -11.66
CA SER A 72 0.52 -33.56 -10.35
C SER A 72 0.92 -34.64 -9.34
N GLN A 73 1.47 -34.27 -8.18
CA GLN A 73 1.05 -34.70 -6.82
C GLN A 73 2.11 -34.42 -5.72
N ASP A 74 1.60 -34.05 -4.55
CA ASP A 74 2.15 -34.24 -3.18
C ASP A 74 3.40 -33.51 -2.71
N PHE A 75 3.17 -32.32 -2.12
CA PHE A 75 4.09 -31.63 -1.20
C PHE A 75 4.10 -32.24 0.23
N LEU A 76 3.49 -33.42 0.43
CA LEU A 76 3.34 -34.09 1.74
C LEU A 76 4.01 -35.47 1.79
N SER A 77 5.10 -35.68 1.03
CA SER A 77 5.92 -36.91 1.09
C SER A 77 7.40 -36.67 1.39
N MET A 78 7.85 -35.43 1.60
CA MET A 78 9.27 -35.13 1.90
C MET A 78 9.66 -35.29 3.38
N VAL A 79 8.93 -36.12 4.15
CA VAL A 79 9.32 -36.59 5.49
C VAL A 79 9.18 -38.11 5.57
N SER A 80 9.82 -38.81 4.65
CA SER A 80 10.13 -40.23 4.83
C SER A 80 11.37 -40.57 3.99
N ALA A 81 12.54 -40.34 4.58
CA ALA A 81 13.79 -40.85 4.02
C ALA A 81 13.80 -42.40 4.16
N PRO A 82 14.11 -43.16 3.10
CA PRO A 82 14.28 -44.60 3.19
C PRO A 82 15.63 -44.96 3.82
N ALA A 83 15.58 -46.02 4.63
CA ALA A 83 16.73 -46.73 5.17
C ALA A 83 17.66 -47.20 4.04
N GLN A 84 18.92 -46.78 4.07
CA GLN A 84 19.98 -47.38 3.26
C GLN A 84 20.71 -48.45 4.08
N SER A 85 20.89 -49.60 3.42
CA SER A 85 21.62 -50.77 3.89
C SER A 85 23.10 -50.50 4.06
N GLU A 86 23.66 -51.19 5.05
CA GLU A 86 25.04 -51.37 5.43
C GLU A 86 26.03 -51.57 4.27
N LYS A 87 27.18 -50.88 4.30
CA LYS A 87 28.53 -51.46 4.50
C LYS A 87 29.65 -50.42 4.36
N GLU A 88 30.57 -50.48 5.35
CA GLU A 88 32.01 -50.14 5.30
C GLU A 88 32.42 -48.67 5.01
N ALA A 89 33.38 -48.03 5.69
CA ALA A 89 34.25 -48.39 6.80
C ALA A 89 34.86 -47.10 7.39
N GLU A 90 34.94 -47.05 8.71
CA GLU A 90 36.00 -46.48 9.55
C GLU A 90 36.86 -45.32 9.01
N LYS A 91 36.71 -44.13 9.61
CA LYS A 91 37.86 -43.37 10.17
C LYS A 91 37.46 -42.17 11.02
N LYS A 92 38.04 -42.14 12.22
CA LYS A 92 38.25 -40.98 13.11
C LYS A 92 36.99 -40.30 13.66
N ILE A 93 36.46 -40.86 14.76
CA ILE A 93 35.67 -40.08 15.71
C ILE A 93 36.67 -39.33 16.60
N GLU A 94 36.99 -38.11 16.18
CA GLU A 94 37.46 -37.08 17.10
C GLU A 94 36.24 -36.67 17.94
N GLU A 95 36.40 -36.64 19.25
CA GLU A 95 35.36 -36.40 20.25
C GLU A 95 34.61 -35.08 19.94
N ILE A 96 33.47 -35.19 19.25
CA ILE A 96 32.52 -34.09 19.11
C ILE A 96 31.93 -33.88 20.50
N ARG A 97 32.51 -32.94 21.24
CA ARG A 97 31.86 -32.35 22.40
C ARG A 97 30.53 -31.79 21.94
N LEU A 98 29.44 -32.50 22.24
CA LEU A 98 28.11 -31.95 22.10
C LEU A 98 28.06 -30.63 22.89
N PRO A 99 27.57 -29.54 22.30
CA PRO A 99 27.36 -28.31 23.06
C PRO A 99 26.40 -28.63 24.20
N THR A 100 26.85 -28.37 25.42
CA THR A 100 26.06 -28.48 26.63
C THR A 100 24.77 -27.65 26.51
N PRO A 101 23.67 -28.04 27.18
CA PRO A 101 22.36 -27.39 27.11
C PRO A 101 22.32 -25.95 27.67
N ILE A 102 23.48 -25.35 27.98
CA ILE A 102 23.63 -23.96 28.41
C ILE A 102 23.89 -23.03 27.20
N SER A 103 24.21 -23.57 26.01
CA SER A 103 24.52 -22.77 24.81
C SER A 103 23.30 -22.17 24.11
N THR A 104 22.09 -22.63 24.41
CA THR A 104 20.85 -22.12 23.77
C THR A 104 20.28 -20.86 24.44
N SER A 105 20.78 -20.43 25.60
CA SER A 105 20.31 -19.22 26.28
C SER A 105 20.98 -17.93 25.81
N LEU A 106 22.13 -18.01 25.13
CA LEU A 106 22.91 -16.84 24.69
C LEU A 106 22.29 -16.08 23.52
N ASN A 107 21.28 -16.64 22.84
CA ASN A 107 20.55 -15.99 21.74
C ASN A 107 19.04 -15.83 22.01
N MET A 108 18.59 -16.02 23.26
CA MET A 108 17.22 -15.66 23.61
C MET A 108 17.12 -14.14 23.64
N LYS A 109 16.36 -13.56 22.71
CA LYS A 109 15.98 -12.15 22.70
C LYS A 109 15.52 -11.75 24.11
N THR A 110 16.00 -10.62 24.61
CA THR A 110 15.54 -10.15 25.92
C THR A 110 14.04 -9.82 25.86
N PRO A 111 13.31 -9.82 26.99
CA PRO A 111 11.90 -9.44 27.00
C PRO A 111 11.63 -8.08 26.33
N MET A 112 12.57 -7.12 26.44
CA MET A 112 12.48 -5.83 25.75
C MET A 112 12.69 -5.92 24.24
N ASP A 113 13.57 -6.82 23.77
CA ASP A 113 13.75 -7.07 22.33
C ASP A 113 12.52 -7.73 21.70
N TYR A 114 11.78 -8.51 22.49
CA TYR A 114 10.55 -9.15 22.06
C TYR A 114 9.38 -8.13 21.96
N THR A 115 9.21 -7.26 22.95
CA THR A 115 8.19 -6.19 22.90
C THR A 115 8.42 -5.20 21.76
N ASN A 116 9.69 -4.85 21.49
CA ASN A 116 10.04 -4.01 20.36
C ASN A 116 9.76 -4.71 19.02
N TYR A 117 10.06 -6.01 18.92
CA TYR A 117 9.75 -6.80 17.72
C TYR A 117 8.24 -6.92 17.46
N GLU A 118 7.43 -7.15 18.50
CA GLU A 118 5.97 -7.21 18.37
C GLU A 118 5.39 -5.86 17.95
N LEU A 119 5.87 -4.76 18.52
CA LEU A 119 5.47 -3.41 18.13
C LEU A 119 5.84 -3.11 16.67
N GLU A 120 7.07 -3.40 16.25
CA GLU A 120 7.51 -3.17 14.87
C GLU A 120 6.76 -4.06 13.87
N LYS A 121 6.48 -5.31 14.24
CA LYS A 121 5.62 -6.19 13.44
C LYS A 121 4.22 -5.59 13.32
N TYR A 122 3.62 -5.18 14.44
CA TYR A 122 2.31 -4.56 14.46
C TYR A 122 2.25 -3.29 13.61
N LYS A 123 3.25 -2.41 13.70
CA LYS A 123 3.36 -1.18 12.88
C LYS A 123 3.43 -1.46 11.38
N ARG A 124 4.06 -2.57 10.97
CA ARG A 124 4.11 -2.97 9.56
C ARG A 124 2.80 -3.57 9.07
N GLU A 125 2.11 -4.31 9.93
CA GLU A 125 0.83 -4.95 9.61
C GLU A 125 -0.36 -4.00 9.76
N ASN A 126 -0.21 -2.91 10.52
CA ASN A 126 -1.26 -1.94 10.84
C ASN A 126 -0.66 -0.54 10.69
N ASP A 127 -0.08 -0.27 9.52
CA ASP A 127 0.34 1.09 9.21
C ASP A 127 -0.90 1.99 9.04
N GLU A 128 -0.69 3.30 8.92
CA GLU A 128 -1.78 4.26 8.75
C GLU A 128 -2.71 3.87 7.58
N LYS A 129 -2.13 3.41 6.46
CA LYS A 129 -2.89 3.05 5.27
C LYS A 129 -3.76 1.84 5.52
N GLU A 130 -3.21 0.79 6.13
CA GLU A 130 -3.94 -0.43 6.44
C GLU A 130 -5.08 -0.15 7.42
N CYS A 131 -4.84 0.66 8.45
CA CYS A 131 -5.91 1.04 9.39
C CYS A 131 -7.03 1.83 8.72
N VAL A 132 -6.69 2.75 7.80
CA VAL A 132 -7.69 3.48 7.01
C VAL A 132 -8.51 2.52 6.15
N LEU A 133 -7.88 1.53 5.51
CA LEU A 133 -8.57 0.54 4.70
C LEU A 133 -9.48 -0.36 5.55
N ILE A 134 -9.02 -0.80 6.73
CA ILE A 134 -9.81 -1.57 7.68
C ILE A 134 -11.07 -0.79 8.09
N ASN A 135 -10.92 0.48 8.50
CA ASN A 135 -12.04 1.32 8.93
C ASN A 135 -13.04 1.59 7.79
N CYS A 136 -12.57 1.70 6.55
CA CYS A 136 -13.44 1.91 5.38
C CYS A 136 -13.88 0.61 4.68
N SER A 137 -13.56 -0.56 5.24
CA SER A 137 -13.74 -1.86 4.57
C SER A 137 -15.21 -2.22 4.34
N GLU A 138 -16.12 -1.82 5.23
CA GLU A 138 -17.56 -2.06 5.07
C GLU A 138 -18.11 -1.31 3.83
N ILE A 139 -17.69 -0.06 3.64
CA ILE A 139 -18.08 0.76 2.48
C ILE A 139 -17.45 0.18 1.21
N GLN A 140 -16.19 -0.26 1.29
CA GLN A 140 -15.50 -0.93 0.19
C GLN A 140 -16.21 -2.22 -0.23
N HIS A 141 -16.64 -3.03 0.73
CA HIS A 141 -17.40 -4.25 0.48
C HIS A 141 -18.73 -3.94 -0.20
N ALA A 142 -19.50 -2.97 0.32
CA ALA A 142 -20.75 -2.54 -0.28
C ALA A 142 -20.56 -2.05 -1.72
N PHE A 143 -19.47 -1.33 -2.00
CA PHE A 143 -19.12 -0.91 -3.36
C PHE A 143 -18.86 -2.10 -4.28
N PHE A 144 -18.06 -3.08 -3.87
CA PHE A 144 -17.79 -4.27 -4.70
C PHE A 144 -19.03 -5.14 -4.91
N GLU A 145 -19.89 -5.26 -3.91
CA GLU A 145 -21.18 -5.94 -4.02
C GLU A 145 -22.09 -5.24 -5.04
N CYS A 146 -22.11 -3.90 -5.03
CA CYS A 146 -22.82 -3.10 -6.03
C CYS A 146 -22.30 -3.38 -7.46
N LEU A 147 -20.96 -3.41 -7.65
CA LEU A 147 -20.36 -3.73 -8.94
C LEU A 147 -20.66 -5.16 -9.43
N GLY A 148 -20.74 -6.11 -8.49
CA GLY A 148 -21.04 -7.51 -8.77
C GLY A 148 -22.49 -7.78 -9.15
N THR A 149 -23.42 -6.94 -8.69
CA THR A 149 -24.86 -7.06 -8.95
C THR A 149 -25.32 -6.35 -10.23
N GLN A 150 -24.53 -5.42 -10.76
CA GLN A 150 -24.83 -4.76 -12.03
C GLN A 150 -24.72 -5.72 -13.23
N SER A 151 -25.83 -5.89 -13.95
CA SER A 151 -25.83 -6.64 -15.20
C SER A 151 -25.09 -5.87 -16.30
N VAL A 152 -24.64 -6.57 -17.35
CA VAL A 152 -23.99 -5.94 -18.53
C VAL A 152 -24.90 -4.88 -19.17
N TRP A 153 -26.22 -5.05 -19.08
CA TRP A 153 -27.21 -4.12 -19.61
C TRP A 153 -27.37 -2.86 -18.76
N ASP A 154 -27.27 -2.98 -17.43
CA ASP A 154 -27.30 -1.82 -16.51
C ASP A 154 -26.08 -0.92 -16.71
N LYS A 155 -24.93 -1.50 -17.03
CA LYS A 155 -23.70 -0.74 -17.34
C LYS A 155 -23.83 0.09 -18.61
N ILE A 156 -24.62 -0.37 -19.58
CA ILE A 156 -24.90 0.37 -20.83
C ILE A 156 -25.98 1.44 -20.59
N GLY A 157 -26.99 1.13 -19.77
CA GLY A 157 -28.05 2.08 -19.39
C GLY A 157 -27.58 3.20 -18.48
N ALA A 158 -26.69 2.92 -17.53
CA ALA A 158 -26.11 3.89 -16.60
C ALA A 158 -25.31 5.00 -17.30
N ALA A 159 -24.72 4.72 -18.48
CA ALA A 159 -24.07 5.73 -19.31
C ALA A 159 -25.06 6.77 -19.89
N THR A 160 -26.36 6.51 -19.83
CA THR A 160 -27.42 7.35 -20.42
C THR A 160 -28.39 7.95 -19.40
N SER A 161 -28.35 7.55 -18.13
CA SER A 161 -29.21 8.09 -17.07
C SER A 161 -28.48 9.11 -16.19
N VAL A 162 -29.12 10.27 -15.98
CA VAL A 162 -28.63 11.37 -15.13
C VAL A 162 -28.82 11.09 -13.63
N ASP A 163 -29.64 10.09 -13.27
CA ASP A 163 -29.76 9.63 -11.90
C ASP A 163 -28.53 8.79 -11.54
N GLY A 164 -27.63 9.43 -10.80
CA GLY A 164 -26.29 8.92 -10.49
C GLY A 164 -26.30 7.49 -9.96
N ASP A 165 -25.49 6.65 -10.62
CA ASP A 165 -25.28 5.25 -10.28
C ASP A 165 -25.01 5.09 -8.76
N GLN A 166 -25.78 4.24 -8.09
CA GLN A 166 -25.61 3.94 -6.67
C GLN A 166 -24.20 3.43 -6.38
N CYS A 167 -23.58 2.72 -7.33
CA CYS A 167 -22.20 2.27 -7.19
C CYS A 167 -21.21 3.45 -7.25
N ASN A 168 -21.49 4.50 -8.03
CA ASN A 168 -20.66 5.71 -8.03
C ASN A 168 -20.76 6.46 -6.71
N LYS A 169 -21.96 6.55 -6.11
CA LYS A 169 -22.11 7.14 -4.77
C LYS A 169 -21.34 6.37 -3.69
N LEU A 170 -21.34 5.04 -3.77
CA LEU A 170 -20.54 4.19 -2.86
C LEU A 170 -19.04 4.36 -3.10
N ALA A 171 -18.60 4.50 -4.35
CA ALA A 171 -17.21 4.79 -4.69
C ALA A 171 -16.78 6.16 -4.10
N ASP A 172 -17.58 7.19 -4.32
CA ASP A 172 -17.33 8.53 -3.78
C ASP A 172 -17.34 8.51 -2.24
N PHE A 173 -18.25 7.74 -1.62
CA PHE A 173 -18.28 7.59 -0.17
C PHE A 173 -17.03 6.88 0.37
N PHE A 174 -16.56 5.84 -0.31
CA PHE A 174 -15.32 5.16 0.05
C PHE A 174 -14.10 6.11 -0.05
N MET A 175 -14.01 6.88 -1.13
CA MET A 175 -12.95 7.89 -1.30
C MET A 175 -13.03 8.99 -0.23
N ALA A 176 -14.23 9.40 0.15
CA ALA A 176 -14.43 10.36 1.23
C ALA A 176 -14.05 9.79 2.60
N CYS A 177 -14.45 8.54 2.89
CA CYS A 177 -14.06 7.81 4.09
C CYS A 177 -12.54 7.75 4.24
N THR A 178 -11.85 7.27 3.20
CA THR A 178 -10.38 7.12 3.25
C THR A 178 -9.67 8.45 3.48
N LYS A 179 -10.13 9.53 2.84
CA LYS A 179 -9.58 10.88 3.04
C LYS A 179 -9.80 11.40 4.46
N ILE A 180 -10.99 11.22 5.01
CA ILE A 180 -11.35 11.70 6.35
C ILE A 180 -10.60 10.90 7.42
N GLN A 181 -10.62 9.57 7.31
CA GLN A 181 -9.90 8.66 8.20
C GLN A 181 -8.40 8.98 8.20
N LYS A 182 -7.78 9.17 7.03
CA LYS A 182 -6.37 9.56 6.93
C LYS A 182 -6.05 10.84 7.71
N ASN A 183 -6.87 11.88 7.56
CA ASN A 183 -6.68 13.13 8.30
C ASN A 183 -6.83 12.92 9.81
N ALA A 184 -7.73 12.05 10.24
CA ALA A 184 -7.90 11.71 11.64
C ALA A 184 -6.68 10.96 12.20
N PHE A 185 -6.10 10.00 11.47
CA PHE A 185 -4.87 9.33 11.90
C PHE A 185 -3.69 10.31 12.03
N ILE A 186 -3.59 11.29 11.13
CA ILE A 186 -2.61 12.39 11.24
C ILE A 186 -2.87 13.21 12.50
N MET A 187 -4.12 13.54 12.82
CA MET A 187 -4.45 14.28 14.04
C MET A 187 -4.03 13.54 15.33
N PHE A 188 -4.07 12.22 15.33
CA PHE A 188 -3.67 11.38 16.48
C PHE A 188 -2.15 11.08 16.51
N ASP A 189 -1.37 11.66 15.60
CA ASP A 189 0.07 11.40 15.45
C ASP A 189 0.40 9.89 15.37
N TYR A 190 -0.48 9.13 14.69
CA TYR A 190 -0.55 7.65 14.77
C TYR A 190 0.78 6.94 14.52
N SER A 191 1.55 7.39 13.52
CA SER A 191 2.84 6.80 13.13
C SER A 191 3.89 6.90 14.24
N THR A 192 3.75 7.86 15.15
CA THR A 192 4.68 8.13 16.25
C THR A 192 4.33 7.40 17.54
N LEU A 193 3.18 6.71 17.60
CA LEU A 193 2.74 5.98 18.77
C LEU A 193 3.74 4.85 19.14
N SER A 194 3.88 4.62 20.43
CA SER A 194 4.96 3.84 21.04
C SER A 194 4.52 2.47 21.53
N THR A 195 3.21 2.22 21.59
CA THR A 195 2.66 0.93 22.05
C THR A 195 1.55 0.45 21.14
N ILE A 196 1.37 -0.87 21.08
CA ILE A 196 0.26 -1.49 20.34
C ILE A 196 -1.09 -1.05 20.91
N GLU A 197 -1.17 -0.86 22.23
CA GLU A 197 -2.40 -0.40 22.89
C GLU A 197 -2.79 1.02 22.45
N GLU A 198 -1.83 1.96 22.40
CA GLU A 198 -2.06 3.31 21.88
C GLU A 198 -2.60 3.25 20.45
N MET A 199 -1.94 2.48 19.58
CA MET A 199 -2.32 2.35 18.17
C MET A 199 -3.74 1.76 18.02
N LYS A 200 -4.07 0.70 18.76
CA LYS A 200 -5.41 0.12 18.72
C LYS A 200 -6.49 1.08 19.23
N ASN A 201 -6.23 1.78 20.33
CA ASN A 201 -7.20 2.75 20.88
C ASN A 201 -7.41 3.94 19.94
N ALA A 202 -6.34 4.46 19.33
CA ALA A 202 -6.44 5.54 18.35
C ALA A 202 -7.25 5.10 17.12
N SER A 203 -6.89 3.97 16.51
CA SER A 203 -7.59 3.44 15.32
C SER A 203 -9.08 3.23 15.58
N LYS A 204 -9.41 2.57 16.70
CA LYS A 204 -10.80 2.33 17.10
C LYS A 204 -11.55 3.63 17.41
N GLY A 205 -10.93 4.56 18.14
CA GLY A 205 -11.57 5.83 18.49
C GLY A 205 -11.86 6.69 17.27
N ILE A 206 -10.96 6.70 16.29
CA ILE A 206 -11.17 7.39 15.01
C ILE A 206 -12.37 6.78 14.27
N ASP A 207 -12.43 5.45 14.19
CA ASP A 207 -13.51 4.74 13.51
C ASP A 207 -14.88 4.97 14.16
N GLU A 208 -14.94 4.88 15.50
CA GLU A 208 -16.15 5.13 16.28
C GLU A 208 -16.71 6.55 16.06
N VAL A 209 -15.85 7.56 15.95
CA VAL A 209 -16.28 8.95 15.70
C VAL A 209 -16.75 9.12 14.26
N PHE A 210 -16.09 8.47 13.29
CA PHE A 210 -16.49 8.50 11.90
C PHE A 210 -17.87 7.87 11.69
N THR A 211 -18.03 6.60 12.09
CA THR A 211 -19.26 5.80 11.91
C THR A 211 -20.49 6.40 12.61
N ARG A 212 -20.28 7.10 13.73
CA ARG A 212 -21.36 7.84 14.41
C ARG A 212 -21.86 9.04 13.61
N ASN A 213 -20.97 9.72 12.89
CA ASN A 213 -21.29 10.98 12.23
C ASN A 213 -21.67 10.82 10.76
N PHE A 214 -21.16 9.78 10.09
CA PHE A 214 -21.35 9.55 8.67
C PHE A 214 -21.82 8.13 8.40
N GLN A 215 -22.97 7.98 7.75
CA GLN A 215 -23.51 6.70 7.28
C GLN A 215 -23.61 6.65 5.75
N SER A 216 -23.53 7.81 5.09
CA SER A 216 -23.65 7.96 3.64
C SER A 216 -22.80 9.12 3.11
N LEU A 217 -22.65 9.21 1.79
CA LEU A 217 -21.97 10.31 1.12
C LEU A 217 -22.61 11.67 1.44
N ASP A 218 -23.93 11.73 1.50
CA ASP A 218 -24.68 12.96 1.76
C ASP A 218 -24.34 13.51 3.16
N ASP A 219 -24.12 12.61 4.13
CA ASP A 219 -23.70 13.01 5.48
C ASP A 219 -22.33 13.66 5.51
N VAL A 220 -21.42 13.20 4.65
CA VAL A 220 -20.06 13.74 4.55
C VAL A 220 -20.07 15.13 3.91
N GLN A 221 -21.01 15.38 2.99
CA GLN A 221 -21.19 16.67 2.33
C GLN A 221 -21.95 17.68 3.19
N ASP A 222 -22.68 17.21 4.21
CA ASP A 222 -23.35 18.05 5.20
C ASP A 222 -22.33 18.77 6.10
N LYS A 223 -22.30 20.10 5.98
CA LYS A 223 -21.39 20.98 6.74
C LYS A 223 -21.61 20.88 8.24
N GLU A 224 -22.85 20.72 8.70
CA GLU A 224 -23.15 20.65 10.13
C GLU A 224 -22.65 19.34 10.73
N LYS A 225 -22.89 18.22 10.03
CA LYS A 225 -22.35 16.91 10.44
C LYS A 225 -20.82 16.91 10.43
N PHE A 226 -20.20 17.52 9.42
CA PHE A 226 -18.75 17.62 9.35
C PHE A 226 -18.15 18.46 10.49
N LEU A 227 -18.81 19.55 10.89
CA LEU A 227 -18.40 20.36 12.04
C LEU A 227 -18.54 19.57 13.35
N ARG A 228 -19.64 18.83 13.53
CA ARG A 228 -19.83 17.96 14.70
C ARG A 228 -18.76 16.87 14.77
N TYR A 229 -18.50 16.19 13.65
CA TYR A 229 -17.42 15.21 13.53
C TYR A 229 -16.07 15.80 13.94
N THR A 230 -15.72 16.97 13.42
CA THR A 230 -14.43 17.61 13.71
C THR A 230 -14.30 17.97 15.20
N LYS A 231 -15.40 18.39 15.84
CA LYS A 231 -15.42 18.66 17.27
C LYS A 231 -15.25 17.37 18.09
N GLU A 232 -16.08 16.36 17.82
CA GLU A 232 -16.00 15.06 18.52
C GLU A 232 -14.63 14.40 18.35
N LEU A 233 -14.01 14.52 17.17
CA LEU A 233 -12.68 13.99 16.92
C LEU A 233 -11.60 14.69 17.74
N ARG A 234 -11.70 16.02 17.92
CA ARG A 234 -10.79 16.78 18.79
C ARG A 234 -10.96 16.38 20.25
N ASP A 235 -12.20 16.32 20.72
CA ASP A 235 -12.51 15.87 22.08
C ASP A 235 -11.95 14.46 22.31
N LYS A 236 -12.10 13.57 21.31
CA LYS A 236 -11.58 12.20 21.38
C LYS A 236 -10.05 12.12 21.40
N ARG A 237 -9.38 13.02 20.67
CA ARG A 237 -7.92 13.16 20.71
C ARG A 237 -7.44 13.62 22.07
N GLU A 238 -8.11 14.62 22.67
CA GLU A 238 -7.77 15.12 24.00
C GLU A 238 -7.94 14.04 25.07
N GLU A 239 -9.04 13.28 25.03
CA GLU A 239 -9.24 12.10 25.89
C GLU A 239 -8.10 11.08 25.72
N PHE A 240 -7.70 10.82 24.47
CA PHE A 240 -6.62 9.89 24.16
C PHE A 240 -5.28 10.38 24.72
N TYR A 241 -4.92 11.66 24.54
CA TYR A 241 -3.66 12.21 25.07
C TYR A 241 -3.63 12.28 26.59
N GLN A 242 -4.76 12.60 27.23
CA GLN A 242 -4.88 12.54 28.69
C GLN A 242 -4.69 11.11 29.21
N ARG A 243 -5.23 10.10 28.52
CA ARG A 243 -5.12 8.70 28.93
C ARG A 243 -3.71 8.14 28.80
N PHE A 244 -2.98 8.52 27.76
CA PHE A 244 -1.65 7.97 27.45
C PHE A 244 -0.47 8.91 27.78
N GLY A 245 -0.75 10.09 28.34
CA GLY A 245 0.28 11.06 28.76
C GLY A 245 1.05 11.65 27.58
N LYS A 246 0.34 12.02 26.51
CA LYS A 246 0.89 12.66 25.31
C LYS A 246 0.73 14.18 25.31
#